data_AF-A0A4Q5WP64-F1
#
_entry.id   AF-A0A4Q5WP64-F1
#
_cell.length_a   1.000
_cell.length_b   1.000
_cell.length_c   1.000
_cell.angle_alpha   90.00
_cell.angle_beta   90.00
_cell.angle_gamma   90.00
#
_symmetry.space_group_name_H-M   'P 1'
#
loop_
_entity.id
_entity.type
_entity.pdbx_description
1 polymer ?
#
loop_
_entity_poly.entity_id
_entity_poly.type
_entity_poly.pdbx_seq_one_letter_code
_entity_poly.pdbx_strand_id
1 'polypeptide(L)'
;MNERLKDILANLHSEVDQEELLRYLQGHLAPEKQHELEAQLLDNEFEAEALEGLQALPDRQKIAGLVDGLNRDLRKKTEKRQSRRKRPLQLEPWLLVAIVLILLFVIIGFVVIKMKTGQ
;
A
#
# COMPACT_ATOMS: atom_id res chain seq x y z
N MET A 1 3.75 5.05 -15.00
CA MET A 1 3.84 3.63 -14.58
C MET A 1 4.68 2.96 -15.66
N ASN A 2 5.70 2.15 -15.33
CA ASN A 2 6.59 1.57 -16.36
C ASN A 2 5.86 0.43 -17.09
N GLU A 3 5.67 0.54 -18.41
CA GLU A 3 4.98 -0.48 -19.22
C GLU A 3 5.72 -1.84 -19.17
N ARG A 4 7.07 -1.84 -19.17
CA ARG A 4 7.87 -3.05 -18.96
C ARG A 4 7.57 -3.82 -17.67
N LEU A 5 7.17 -3.13 -16.59
CA LEU A 5 6.82 -3.80 -15.33
C LEU A 5 5.47 -4.49 -15.43
N LYS A 6 4.54 -3.96 -16.23
CA LYS A 6 3.25 -4.61 -16.47
C LYS A 6 3.44 -5.90 -17.27
N ASP A 7 4.32 -5.89 -18.27
CA ASP A 7 4.59 -7.07 -19.11
C ASP A 7 5.21 -8.23 -18.30
N ILE A 8 6.11 -7.92 -17.36
CA ILE A 8 6.70 -8.95 -16.48
C ILE A 8 5.65 -9.50 -15.51
N LEU A 9 4.80 -8.63 -14.95
CA LEU A 9 3.75 -9.06 -14.00
C LEU A 9 2.57 -9.77 -14.68
N ALA A 10 2.29 -9.49 -15.94
CA ALA A 10 1.27 -10.18 -16.71
C ALA A 10 1.57 -11.68 -16.87
N ASN A 11 2.86 -12.03 -16.98
CA ASN A 11 3.32 -13.43 -17.01
C ASN A 11 3.42 -14.09 -15.62
N LEU A 12 3.21 -13.33 -14.53
CA LEU A 12 3.18 -13.88 -13.16
C LEU A 12 1.76 -14.30 -12.71
N HIS A 13 0.75 -14.11 -13.56
CA HIS A 13 -0.59 -14.60 -13.27
C HIS A 13 -0.59 -16.11 -13.50
N SER A 14 -0.19 -16.86 -12.47
CA SER A 14 -0.24 -18.32 -12.47
C SER A 14 -1.68 -18.72 -12.77
N GLU A 15 -1.86 -19.59 -13.77
CA GLU A 15 -3.18 -20.13 -14.14
C GLU A 15 -3.72 -21.08 -13.06
N VAL A 16 -2.85 -21.46 -12.11
CA VAL A 16 -3.12 -22.37 -11.02
C VAL A 16 -3.86 -21.67 -9.87
N ASP A 17 -4.96 -22.27 -9.42
CA ASP A 17 -5.72 -21.77 -8.28
C ASP A 17 -4.92 -21.86 -6.98
N GLN A 18 -4.81 -20.73 -6.27
CA GLN A 18 -4.04 -20.62 -5.03
C GLN A 18 -4.64 -21.46 -3.90
N GLU A 19 -5.97 -21.58 -3.85
CA GLU A 19 -6.63 -22.38 -2.82
C GLU A 19 -6.35 -23.88 -3.03
N GLU A 20 -6.41 -24.35 -4.28
CA GLU A 20 -6.03 -25.72 -4.66
C GLU A 20 -4.57 -26.03 -4.31
N LEU A 21 -3.63 -25.13 -4.63
CA LEU A 21 -2.20 -25.27 -4.29
C LEU A 21 -1.97 -25.39 -2.77
N LEU A 22 -2.66 -24.58 -1.96
CA LEU A 22 -2.56 -24.63 -0.50
C LEU A 22 -3.09 -25.97 0.04
N ARG A 23 -4.23 -26.45 -0.49
CA ARG A 23 -4.80 -27.75 -0.08
C ARG A 23 -3.90 -28.91 -0.48
N TYR A 24 -3.24 -28.84 -1.64
CA TYR A 24 -2.23 -29.79 -2.07
C TYR A 24 -1.04 -29.84 -1.10
N LEU A 25 -0.45 -28.68 -0.78
CA LEU A 25 0.67 -28.58 0.16
C LEU A 25 0.32 -29.11 1.56
N GLN A 26 -0.93 -28.94 1.99
CA GLN A 26 -1.43 -29.47 3.27
C GLN A 26 -1.81 -30.96 3.23
N GLY A 27 -1.83 -31.59 2.06
CA GLY A 27 -2.23 -33.00 1.90
C GLY A 27 -3.74 -33.23 1.97
N HIS A 28 -4.54 -32.20 1.72
CA HIS A 28 -6.01 -32.24 1.75
C HIS A 28 -6.68 -32.26 0.37
N LEU A 29 -5.89 -32.27 -0.70
CA LEU A 29 -6.38 -32.34 -2.08
C LEU A 29 -6.63 -33.79 -2.50
N ALA A 30 -7.71 -34.06 -3.23
CA ALA A 30 -8.04 -35.41 -3.70
C ALA A 30 -7.00 -35.92 -4.73
N PRO A 31 -6.65 -37.22 -4.74
CA PRO A 31 -5.57 -37.76 -5.58
C PRO A 31 -5.70 -37.42 -7.08
N GLU A 32 -6.91 -37.48 -7.62
CA GLU A 32 -7.21 -37.12 -9.02
C GLU A 32 -6.82 -35.67 -9.33
N LYS A 33 -7.11 -34.76 -8.40
CA LYS A 33 -6.80 -33.34 -8.49
C LYS A 33 -5.32 -33.03 -8.29
N GLN A 34 -4.61 -33.83 -7.49
CA GLN A 34 -3.16 -33.70 -7.30
C GLN A 34 -2.42 -33.91 -8.61
N HIS A 35 -2.76 -34.96 -9.36
CA HIS A 35 -2.12 -35.22 -10.65
C HIS A 35 -2.44 -34.16 -11.70
N GLU A 36 -3.68 -33.65 -11.73
CA GLU A 36 -4.04 -32.52 -12.61
C GLU A 36 -3.21 -31.27 -12.28
N LEU A 37 -3.06 -30.96 -11.00
CA LEU A 37 -2.27 -29.82 -10.53
C LEU A 37 -0.77 -29.97 -10.85
N GLU A 38 -0.20 -31.14 -10.60
CA GLU A 38 1.21 -31.44 -10.92
C GLU A 38 1.45 -31.33 -12.43
N ALA A 39 0.53 -31.83 -13.26
CA ALA A 39 0.64 -31.70 -14.71
C ALA A 39 0.63 -30.24 -15.18
N GLN A 40 -0.21 -29.39 -14.59
CA GLN A 40 -0.25 -27.96 -14.89
C GLN A 40 1.06 -27.25 -14.49
N LEU A 41 1.61 -27.57 -13.32
CA LEU A 41 2.85 -26.96 -12.82
C LEU A 41 4.09 -27.39 -13.61
N LEU A 42 4.06 -28.57 -14.24
CA LEU A 42 5.15 -29.07 -15.09
C LEU A 42 5.31 -28.29 -16.40
N ASP A 43 4.28 -27.56 -16.86
CA ASP A 43 4.37 -26.72 -18.06
C ASP A 43 5.30 -25.52 -17.85
N ASN A 44 5.64 -25.17 -16.61
CA ASN A 44 6.53 -24.08 -16.28
C ASN A 44 7.61 -24.48 -15.26
N GLU A 45 8.86 -24.54 -15.71
CA GLU A 45 10.03 -24.89 -14.88
C GLU A 45 10.14 -24.02 -13.61
N PHE A 46 9.78 -22.75 -13.69
CA PHE A 46 9.79 -21.84 -12.54
C PHE A 46 8.72 -22.20 -11.50
N GLU A 47 7.53 -22.61 -11.93
CA GLU A 47 6.45 -23.00 -11.02
C GLU A 47 6.74 -24.37 -10.37
N ALA A 48 7.31 -25.31 -11.14
CA ALA A 48 7.76 -26.59 -10.62
C ALA A 48 8.85 -26.43 -9.55
N GLU A 49 9.88 -25.61 -9.81
CA GLU A 49 10.94 -25.31 -8.82
C GLU A 49 10.37 -24.60 -7.58
N ALA A 50 9.45 -23.65 -7.77
CA ALA A 50 8.79 -22.97 -6.66
C ALA A 50 7.96 -23.93 -5.80
N LEU A 51 7.25 -24.88 -6.41
CA LEU A 51 6.49 -25.90 -5.70
C LEU A 51 7.40 -26.78 -4.85
N GLU A 52 8.51 -27.26 -5.41
CA GLU A 52 9.52 -28.03 -4.67
C GLU A 52 10.03 -27.26 -3.45
N GLY A 53 10.35 -25.97 -3.63
CA GLY A 53 10.76 -25.08 -2.55
C GLY A 53 9.71 -24.94 -1.44
N LEU A 54 8.42 -24.88 -1.78
CA LEU A 54 7.33 -24.84 -0.82
C LEU A 54 7.14 -26.19 -0.10
N GLN A 55 7.32 -27.31 -0.79
CA GLN A 55 7.25 -28.65 -0.20
C GLN A 55 8.40 -28.93 0.77
N ALA A 56 9.57 -28.33 0.54
CA ALA A 56 10.74 -28.43 1.42
C ALA A 56 10.54 -27.71 2.77
N LEU A 57 9.48 -26.91 2.93
CA LEU A 57 9.19 -26.26 4.20
C LEU A 57 8.76 -27.28 5.27
N PRO A 58 9.30 -27.18 6.50
CA PRO A 58 9.04 -28.17 7.55
C PRO A 58 7.60 -28.13 8.08
N ASP A 59 6.92 -26.99 7.98
CA ASP A 59 5.55 -26.82 8.48
C ASP A 59 4.65 -26.19 7.42
N ARG A 60 3.99 -27.07 6.66
CA ARG A 60 3.14 -26.69 5.53
C ARG A 60 1.82 -26.03 5.97
N GLN A 61 1.40 -26.24 7.22
CA GLN A 61 0.20 -25.59 7.76
C GLN A 61 0.42 -24.09 7.97
N LYS A 62 1.67 -23.68 8.21
CA LYS A 62 2.02 -22.26 8.37
C LYS A 62 2.05 -21.47 7.06
N ILE A 63 2.05 -22.14 5.90
CA ILE A 63 2.17 -21.48 4.58
C ILE A 63 1.04 -20.46 4.38
N ALA A 64 -0.20 -20.80 4.74
CA ALA A 64 -1.33 -19.88 4.63
C ALA A 64 -1.10 -18.59 5.45
N GLY A 65 -0.67 -18.73 6.71
CA GLY A 65 -0.36 -17.59 7.57
C GLY A 65 0.85 -16.77 7.09
N LEU A 66 1.83 -17.41 6.47
CA LEU A 66 2.97 -16.72 5.84
C LEU A 66 2.53 -15.91 4.63
N VAL A 67 1.67 -16.46 3.78
CA VAL A 67 1.09 -15.76 2.62
C VAL A 67 0.29 -14.54 3.08
N ASP A 68 -0.56 -14.69 4.09
CA ASP A 68 -1.31 -13.58 4.67
C ASP A 68 -0.39 -12.48 5.23
N GLY A 69 0.66 -12.89 5.95
CA GLY A 69 1.66 -11.98 6.50
C GLY A 69 2.40 -11.21 5.40
N LEU A 70 2.87 -11.91 4.36
CA LEU A 70 3.53 -11.32 3.20
C LEU A 70 2.60 -10.35 2.47
N ASN A 71 1.34 -10.73 2.21
CA ASN A 71 0.35 -9.88 1.57
C ASN A 71 0.11 -8.60 2.38
N ARG A 72 -0.03 -8.72 3.70
CA ARG A 72 -0.18 -7.58 4.60
C ARG A 72 1.04 -6.66 4.58
N ASP A 73 2.25 -7.23 4.62
CA ASP A 73 3.49 -6.46 4.63
C ASP A 73 3.77 -5.81 3.28
N LEU A 74 3.46 -6.48 2.17
CA LEU A 74 3.51 -5.93 0.82
C LEU A 74 2.55 -4.75 0.71
N ARG A 75 1.29 -4.92 1.12
CA ARG A 75 0.32 -3.82 1.18
C ARG A 75 0.85 -2.67 2.02
N LYS A 76 1.35 -2.91 3.23
CA LYS A 76 1.92 -1.87 4.09
C LYS A 76 3.11 -1.13 3.47
N LYS A 77 3.97 -1.83 2.72
CA LYS A 77 5.16 -1.25 2.06
C LYS A 77 4.82 -0.53 0.74
N THR A 78 3.77 -0.97 0.04
CA THR A 78 3.36 -0.44 -1.27
C THR A 78 2.22 0.58 -1.17
N GLU A 79 1.45 0.57 -0.08
CA GLU A 79 0.56 1.64 0.32
C GLU A 79 1.41 2.91 0.37
N LYS A 80 1.21 3.71 -0.68
CA LYS A 80 1.96 4.93 -0.93
C LYS A 80 2.10 5.68 0.38
N ARG A 81 3.31 6.24 0.60
CA ARG A 81 3.59 7.37 1.49
C ARG A 81 2.77 8.63 1.11
N GLN A 82 1.51 8.48 0.71
CA GLN A 82 0.59 9.54 0.30
C GLN A 82 0.26 10.46 1.47
N SER A 83 0.45 10.03 2.72
CA SER A 83 0.32 10.90 3.88
C SER A 83 1.47 11.92 4.04
N ARG A 84 2.58 11.79 3.31
CA ARG A 84 3.65 12.81 3.34
C ARG A 84 3.28 14.09 2.57
N ARG A 85 2.15 14.15 1.86
CA ARG A 85 1.78 15.27 0.99
C ARG A 85 0.59 16.13 1.44
N LYS A 86 0.17 16.03 2.69
CA LYS A 86 -0.69 17.06 3.29
C LYS A 86 -0.16 17.42 4.66
N ARG A 87 0.97 18.14 4.70
CA ARG A 87 1.21 19.01 5.85
C ARG A 87 0.10 20.07 5.78
N PRO A 88 -0.85 20.14 6.72
CA PRO A 88 -1.67 21.33 6.81
C PRO A 88 -0.70 22.50 6.93
N LEU A 89 -0.97 23.60 6.21
CA LEU A 89 -0.28 24.87 6.48
C LEU A 89 -0.50 25.15 7.96
N GLN A 90 0.51 24.88 8.78
CA GLN A 90 0.50 25.24 10.19
C GLN A 90 0.61 26.77 10.19
N LEU A 91 -0.55 27.41 10.14
CA LEU A 91 -0.66 28.84 10.38
C LEU A 91 -0.18 29.05 11.81
N GLU A 92 1.06 29.52 11.94
CA GLU A 92 1.66 29.93 13.20
C GLU A 92 0.72 30.92 13.91
N PRO A 93 0.31 30.66 15.17
CA PRO A 93 -0.58 31.56 15.91
C PRO A 93 -0.10 33.02 15.94
N TRP A 94 1.23 33.23 15.90
CA TRP A 94 1.86 34.56 15.82
C TRP A 94 1.50 35.32 14.54
N LEU A 95 1.31 34.63 13.42
CA LEU A 95 0.91 35.24 12.15
C LEU A 95 -0.50 35.86 12.26
N LEU A 96 -1.41 35.15 12.92
CA LEU A 96 -2.76 35.66 13.21
C LEU A 96 -2.72 36.90 14.11
N VAL A 97 -1.91 36.85 15.18
CA VAL A 97 -1.74 37.99 16.10
C VAL A 97 -1.16 39.21 15.37
N ALA A 98 -0.16 39.02 14.50
CA ALA A 98 0.44 40.10 13.72
C ALA A 98 -0.57 40.76 12.76
N ILE A 99 -1.39 39.95 12.07
CA ILE A 99 -2.45 40.45 11.17
C ILE A 99 -3.47 41.30 11.96
N VAL A 100 -3.92 40.81 13.12
CA VAL A 100 -4.87 41.54 13.98
C VAL A 100 -4.28 42.86 14.48
N LEU A 101 -3.01 42.86 14.88
CA LEU A 101 -2.30 44.07 15.32
C LEU A 101 -2.22 45.11 14.19
N ILE A 102 -1.83 44.70 12.98
CA ILE A 102 -1.76 45.60 11.82
C ILE A 102 -3.15 46.19 11.53
N LEU A 103 -4.20 45.37 11.57
CA LEU A 103 -5.57 45.81 11.32
C LEU A 103 -6.05 46.82 12.38
N LEU A 104 -5.69 46.61 13.65
CA LEU A 104 -5.93 47.57 14.73
C LEU A 104 -5.20 48.91 14.48
N PHE A 105 -3.94 48.89 14.04
CA PHE A 105 -3.21 50.11 13.71
C PHE A 105 -3.87 50.91 12.58
N VAL A 106 -4.38 50.22 11.54
CA VAL A 106 -5.12 50.88 10.45
C VAL A 106 -6.40 51.53 10.97
N ILE A 107 -7.15 50.85 11.84
CA ILE A 107 -8.38 51.39 12.44
C ILE A 107 -8.07 52.61 13.31
N ILE A 108 -7.06 52.52 14.19
CA ILE A 108 -6.66 53.64 15.05
C ILE A 108 -6.21 54.84 14.21
N GLY A 109 -5.39 54.60 13.18
CA GLY A 109 -4.96 55.64 12.26
C GLY A 109 -6.14 56.33 11.57
N PHE A 110 -7.11 55.54 11.08
CA PHE A 110 -8.33 56.06 10.47
C PHE A 110 -9.15 56.91 11.44
N VAL A 111 -9.35 56.45 12.68
CA VAL A 111 -10.10 57.16 13.72
C VAL A 111 -9.41 58.49 14.06
N VAL A 112 -8.09 58.51 14.23
CA VAL A 112 -7.33 59.73 14.54
C VAL A 112 -7.42 60.75 13.41
N ILE A 113 -7.32 60.31 12.16
CA ILE A 113 -7.48 61.18 10.99
C ILE A 113 -8.90 61.76 10.97
N LYS A 114 -9.93 60.91 11.10
CA LYS A 114 -11.33 61.36 11.12
C LYS A 114 -11.61 62.35 12.26
N MET A 115 -11.02 62.14 13.43
CA MET A 115 -11.18 63.03 14.58
C MET A 115 -10.50 64.39 14.37
N LYS A 116 -9.33 64.43 13.70
CA LYS A 116 -8.64 65.69 13.38
C LYS A 116 -9.24 66.45 12.19
N THR A 117 -9.85 65.76 11.23
CA THR A 117 -10.50 66.39 10.06
C THR A 117 -11.95 66.84 10.38
N GLY A 118 -12.50 66.44 11.53
CA GLY A 118 -13.84 66.82 11.98
C GLY A 118 -13.90 67.97 12.99
N GLN A 119 -12.79 68.67 13.25
CA GLN A 119 -12.74 69.95 13.99
C GLN A 119 -12.50 71.11 13.04
#